data_AF-A0A6I1I5S8-F1
#
_entry.id   AF-A0A6I1I5S8-F1
#
_cell.length_a   1.000
_cell.length_b   1.000
_cell.length_c   1.000
_cell.angle_alpha   90.00
_cell.angle_beta   90.00
_cell.angle_gamma   90.00
#
_symmetry.space_group_name_H-M   'P 1'
#
loop_
_entity.id
_entity.type
_entity.pdbx_description
1 polymer ?
#
loop_
_entity_poly.entity_id
_entity_poly.type
_entity_poly.pdbx_seq_one_letter_code
_entity_poly.pdbx_strand_id
1 'polypeptide(L)'
;MTDITCPYDGDCGRRFDSSAMDAPDAAFLNTAIGKKMTFMFLHCPACSRMFQFNPVAWTAHASETAAPRAARVAKKSSKQLEKLLAREQVTVPQAYLAHLRSAKSRPGAAIFKDEEPFTLYSLDALCQEVDVDGTRYRAVRQLAGFAQALGQAAGSGSQQAAPFSLAELAACLAIGEENTRILFIDSRDNDALWIYHCDGGDVEPTRLTLTSLIGPGVC
;
A
#
# COMPACT_ATOMS: atom_id res chain seq x y z
N MET A 1 -5.45 -36.77 4.63
CA MET A 1 -5.18 -35.94 5.82
C MET A 1 -6.49 -35.74 6.54
N THR A 2 -6.46 -35.69 7.87
CA THR A 2 -7.67 -35.51 8.68
C THR A 2 -8.13 -34.07 8.60
N ASP A 3 -9.42 -33.81 8.42
CA ASP A 3 -9.95 -32.45 8.39
C ASP A 3 -9.77 -31.77 9.76
N ILE A 4 -9.55 -30.45 9.73
CA ILE A 4 -9.54 -29.58 10.90
C ILE A 4 -10.91 -28.91 10.99
N THR A 5 -11.50 -28.91 12.18
CA THR A 5 -12.76 -28.18 12.45
C THR A 5 -12.43 -26.86 13.14
N CYS A 6 -12.97 -25.76 12.61
CA CYS A 6 -12.90 -24.46 13.26
C CYS A 6 -13.64 -24.49 14.60
N PRO A 7 -13.01 -24.19 15.75
CA PRO A 7 -13.60 -24.38 17.08
C PRO A 7 -14.62 -23.30 17.49
N TYR A 8 -15.00 -22.43 16.55
CA TYR A 8 -16.01 -21.40 16.75
C TYR A 8 -17.37 -21.90 16.23
N ASP A 9 -17.94 -22.94 16.85
CA ASP A 9 -19.12 -23.67 16.33
C ASP A 9 -20.38 -22.80 16.21
N GLY A 10 -20.52 -21.76 17.04
CA GLY A 10 -21.64 -20.82 16.99
C GLY A 10 -21.53 -19.73 15.90
N ASP A 11 -20.43 -19.69 15.16
CA ASP A 11 -20.14 -18.61 14.21
C ASP A 11 -19.61 -19.17 12.86
N CYS A 12 -18.61 -20.05 12.92
CA CYS A 12 -18.01 -20.66 11.75
C CYS A 12 -18.19 -22.19 11.70
N GLY A 13 -17.67 -22.94 12.69
CA GLY A 13 -17.78 -24.41 12.76
C GLY A 13 -17.28 -25.20 11.54
N ARG A 14 -16.61 -24.54 10.58
CA ARG A 14 -16.34 -25.12 9.26
C ARG A 14 -15.20 -26.14 9.35
N ARG A 15 -15.38 -27.24 8.61
CA ARG A 15 -14.35 -28.27 8.40
C ARG A 15 -13.55 -27.95 7.14
N PHE A 16 -12.24 -28.08 7.22
CA PHE A 16 -11.33 -27.81 6.11
C PHE A 16 -10.08 -28.67 6.22
N ASP A 17 -9.46 -28.95 5.08
CA ASP A 17 -8.17 -29.62 5.03
C ASP A 17 -7.01 -28.59 4.98
N SER A 18 -5.78 -29.07 5.17
CA SER A 18 -4.59 -28.22 5.20
C SER A 18 -4.27 -27.50 3.88
N SER A 19 -4.78 -27.98 2.74
CA SER A 19 -4.60 -27.33 1.44
C SER A 19 -5.48 -26.09 1.26
N ALA A 20 -6.56 -25.98 2.04
CA ALA A 20 -7.41 -24.80 2.07
C ALA A 20 -6.80 -23.65 2.90
N MET A 21 -5.73 -23.90 3.65
CA MET A 21 -5.07 -22.92 4.51
C MET A 21 -4.14 -21.99 3.73
N ASP A 22 -3.87 -20.82 4.30
CA ASP A 22 -2.82 -19.93 3.78
C ASP A 22 -1.44 -20.63 3.83
N ALA A 23 -0.59 -20.37 2.83
CA ALA A 23 0.70 -21.04 2.68
C ALA A 23 1.60 -21.02 3.95
N PRO A 24 1.69 -19.92 4.72
CA PRO A 24 2.44 -19.90 5.98
C PRO A 24 1.87 -20.88 7.02
N ASP A 25 0.56 -20.92 7.20
CA ASP A 25 -0.10 -21.78 8.19
C ASP A 25 -0.01 -23.26 7.79
N ALA A 26 -0.15 -23.57 6.50
CA ALA A 26 0.04 -24.92 5.98
C ALA A 26 1.49 -25.42 6.18
N ALA A 27 2.48 -24.57 5.90
CA ALA A 27 3.90 -24.90 6.12
C ALA A 27 4.21 -25.08 7.61
N PHE A 28 3.62 -24.24 8.47
CA PHE A 28 3.81 -24.34 9.91
C PHE A 28 3.17 -25.62 10.48
N LEU A 29 1.97 -25.98 10.03
CA LEU A 29 1.30 -27.24 10.41
C LEU A 29 2.14 -28.46 10.05
N ASN A 30 2.66 -28.53 8.82
CA ASN A 30 3.52 -29.65 8.40
C ASN A 30 4.78 -29.77 9.27
N THR A 31 5.39 -28.63 9.60
CA THR A 31 6.56 -28.60 10.50
C THR A 31 6.19 -29.05 11.92
N ALA A 32 5.05 -28.60 12.43
CA ALA A 32 4.58 -28.91 13.77
C ALA A 32 4.23 -30.41 13.94
N ILE A 33 3.64 -31.03 12.91
CA ILE A 33 3.41 -32.48 12.84
C ILE A 33 4.74 -33.23 12.91
N GLY A 34 5.72 -32.86 12.07
CA GLY A 34 7.04 -33.49 12.05
C GLY A 34 7.79 -33.38 13.39
N LYS A 35 7.63 -32.25 14.08
CA LYS A 35 8.24 -31.98 15.39
C LYS A 35 7.40 -32.46 16.59
N LYS A 36 6.24 -33.07 16.37
CA LYS A 36 5.30 -33.50 17.42
C LYS A 36 4.97 -32.38 18.42
N MET A 37 4.77 -31.16 17.93
CA MET A 37 4.37 -30.05 18.78
C MET A 37 2.98 -30.32 19.34
N THR A 38 2.72 -30.00 20.60
CA THR A 38 1.40 -30.19 21.23
C THR A 38 0.55 -28.92 21.21
N PHE A 39 1.10 -27.84 20.66
CA PHE A 39 0.49 -26.52 20.68
C PHE A 39 1.00 -25.69 19.50
N MET A 40 0.08 -25.06 18.79
CA MET A 40 0.36 -24.05 17.78
C MET A 40 -0.87 -23.15 17.58
N PHE A 41 -0.67 -22.01 16.92
CA PHE A 41 -1.77 -21.17 16.45
C PHE A 41 -1.92 -21.30 14.94
N LEU A 42 -3.17 -21.41 14.49
CA LEU A 42 -3.56 -21.49 13.08
C LEU A 42 -4.71 -20.52 12.81
N HIS A 43 -4.87 -20.10 11.56
CA HIS A 43 -6.04 -19.32 11.14
C HIS A 43 -7.03 -20.20 10.37
N CYS A 44 -8.31 -19.98 10.64
CA CYS A 44 -9.36 -20.59 9.84
C CYS A 44 -9.40 -19.93 8.46
N PRO A 45 -9.32 -20.67 7.35
CA PRO A 45 -9.36 -20.07 6.01
C PRO A 45 -10.71 -19.45 5.65
N ALA A 46 -11.78 -19.80 6.38
CA ALA A 46 -13.12 -19.28 6.14
C ALA A 46 -13.43 -17.98 6.91
N CYS A 47 -13.16 -17.96 8.22
CA CYS A 47 -13.47 -16.80 9.07
C CYS A 47 -12.23 -15.97 9.47
N SER A 48 -11.03 -16.40 9.08
CA SER A 48 -9.75 -15.75 9.38
C SER A 48 -9.44 -15.57 10.88
N ARG A 49 -10.21 -16.19 11.79
CA ARG A 49 -9.92 -16.20 13.22
C ARG A 49 -8.77 -17.14 13.52
N MET A 50 -7.88 -16.68 14.40
CA MET A 50 -6.83 -17.50 14.96
C MET A 50 -7.42 -18.44 16.03
N PHE A 51 -6.99 -19.69 16.04
CA PHE A 51 -7.35 -20.66 17.05
C PHE A 51 -6.13 -21.49 17.46
N GLN A 52 -6.18 -22.07 18.65
CA GLN A 52 -5.16 -22.99 19.13
C GLN A 52 -5.39 -24.38 18.53
N PHE A 53 -4.34 -25.01 18.06
CA PHE A 53 -4.39 -26.35 17.50
C PHE A 53 -3.32 -27.25 18.13
N ASN A 54 -3.68 -28.50 18.41
CA ASN A 54 -2.76 -29.54 18.84
C ASN A 54 -2.61 -30.57 17.71
N PRO A 55 -1.50 -30.58 16.95
CA PRO A 55 -1.32 -31.49 15.83
C PRO A 55 -1.03 -32.94 16.25
N VAL A 56 -0.75 -33.21 17.52
CA VAL A 56 -0.59 -34.58 18.06
C VAL A 56 -1.96 -35.17 18.45
N ALA A 57 -2.78 -34.41 19.18
CA ALA A 57 -4.13 -34.83 19.57
C ALA A 57 -5.18 -34.61 18.47
N TRP A 58 -4.83 -33.82 17.45
CA TRP A 58 -5.70 -33.35 16.37
C TRP A 58 -6.95 -32.60 16.87
N THR A 59 -6.78 -31.74 17.88
CA THR A 59 -7.86 -30.95 18.48
C THR A 59 -7.63 -29.45 18.32
N ALA A 60 -8.74 -28.72 18.12
CA ALA A 60 -8.75 -27.26 18.00
C ALA A 60 -9.51 -26.64 19.18
N HIS A 61 -9.02 -25.52 19.69
CA HIS A 61 -9.65 -24.75 20.77
C HIS A 61 -9.71 -23.27 20.38
N ALA A 62 -10.85 -22.64 20.64
CA ALA A 62 -11.02 -21.21 20.41
C ALA A 62 -10.02 -20.40 21.24
N SER A 63 -9.42 -19.37 20.65
CA SER A 63 -8.55 -18.42 21.35
C SER A 63 -9.37 -17.19 21.72
N GLU A 64 -9.40 -16.84 23.01
CA GLU A 64 -10.12 -15.67 23.54
C GLU A 64 -9.48 -14.34 23.14
N THR A 65 -8.21 -14.34 22.73
CA THR A 65 -7.44 -13.15 22.35
C THR A 65 -7.50 -12.81 20.86
N ALA A 66 -8.21 -13.60 20.05
CA ALA A 66 -8.13 -13.50 18.59
C ALA A 66 -9.32 -12.74 17.99
N ALA A 67 -9.15 -11.43 17.78
CA ALA A 67 -10.00 -10.70 16.84
C ALA A 67 -9.86 -11.34 15.43
N PRO A 68 -10.94 -11.43 14.63
CA PRO A 68 -10.84 -11.92 13.26
C PRO A 68 -9.81 -11.08 12.50
N ARG A 69 -8.88 -11.74 11.80
CA ARG A 69 -8.02 -11.05 10.83
C ARG A 69 -8.96 -10.34 9.86
N ALA A 70 -8.73 -9.05 9.61
CA ALA A 70 -9.54 -8.30 8.65
C ALA A 70 -9.68 -9.13 7.36
N ALA A 71 -10.92 -9.34 6.91
CA ALA A 71 -11.18 -10.10 5.70
C ALA A 71 -10.27 -9.57 4.59
N ARG A 72 -9.55 -10.45 3.89
CA ARG A 72 -8.73 -10.05 2.75
C ARG A 72 -9.65 -9.32 1.78
N VAL A 73 -9.53 -7.99 1.71
CA VAL A 73 -10.23 -7.19 0.71
C VAL A 73 -9.79 -7.76 -0.64
N ALA A 74 -10.75 -8.24 -1.43
CA ALA A 74 -10.45 -8.79 -2.74
C ALA A 74 -9.62 -7.76 -3.51
N LYS A 75 -8.37 -8.11 -3.84
CA LYS A 75 -7.48 -7.20 -4.57
C LYS A 75 -8.17 -6.83 -5.88
N LYS A 76 -8.40 -5.53 -6.07
CA LYS A 76 -8.97 -5.01 -7.31
C LYS A 76 -8.01 -5.36 -8.45
N SER A 77 -8.57 -5.80 -9.57
CA SER A 77 -7.78 -6.00 -10.79
C SER A 77 -7.23 -4.65 -11.29
N SER A 78 -6.12 -4.67 -12.02
CA SER A 78 -5.52 -3.45 -12.59
C SER A 78 -6.53 -2.64 -13.41
N LYS A 79 -7.39 -3.31 -14.19
CA LYS A 79 -8.48 -2.64 -14.94
C LYS A 79 -9.48 -1.90 -14.04
N GLN A 80 -9.80 -2.45 -12.88
CA GLN A 80 -10.70 -1.79 -11.93
C GLN A 80 -10.02 -0.59 -11.25
N LEU A 81 -8.73 -0.70 -10.93
CA LEU A 81 -7.94 0.40 -10.36
C LEU A 81 -7.79 1.54 -11.37
N GLU A 82 -7.52 1.25 -12.64
CA GLU A 82 -7.44 2.27 -13.69
C GLU A 82 -8.78 2.96 -13.92
N LYS A 83 -9.88 2.21 -13.92
CA LYS A 83 -11.23 2.79 -14.01
C LYS A 83 -11.51 3.71 -12.82
N LEU A 84 -10.99 3.39 -11.64
CA LEU A 84 -11.08 4.23 -10.46
C LEU A 84 -10.30 5.55 -10.66
N LEU A 85 -9.05 5.47 -11.11
CA LEU A 85 -8.23 6.65 -11.42
C LEU A 85 -8.89 7.54 -12.48
N ALA A 86 -9.42 6.95 -13.54
CA ALA A 86 -10.11 7.68 -14.60
C ALA A 86 -11.39 8.39 -14.09
N ARG A 87 -12.17 7.72 -13.23
CA ARG A 87 -13.37 8.32 -12.61
C ARG A 87 -13.03 9.53 -11.75
N GLU A 88 -11.86 9.51 -11.14
CA GLU A 88 -11.34 10.60 -10.30
C GLU A 88 -10.50 11.60 -11.10
N GLN A 89 -10.57 11.55 -12.44
CA GLN A 89 -9.88 12.46 -13.36
C GLN A 89 -8.37 12.51 -13.13
N VAL A 90 -7.76 11.38 -12.74
CA VAL A 90 -6.31 11.23 -12.59
C VAL A 90 -5.73 10.74 -13.91
N THR A 91 -4.99 11.61 -14.59
CA THR A 91 -4.28 11.27 -15.84
C THR A 91 -2.85 10.88 -15.53
N VAL A 92 -2.61 9.58 -15.30
CA VAL A 92 -1.27 9.05 -15.09
C VAL A 92 -0.54 8.93 -16.44
N PRO A 93 0.74 9.36 -16.57
CA PRO A 93 1.50 9.19 -17.80
C PRO A 93 1.51 7.73 -18.25
N GLN A 94 1.20 7.48 -19.53
CA GLN A 94 0.99 6.13 -20.05
C GLN A 94 2.22 5.22 -19.87
N ALA A 95 3.42 5.78 -20.01
CA ALA A 95 4.67 5.06 -19.80
C ALA A 95 4.81 4.55 -18.35
N TYR A 96 4.42 5.37 -17.38
CA TYR A 96 4.41 4.99 -15.97
C TYR A 96 3.31 3.98 -15.66
N LEU A 97 2.12 4.14 -16.23
CA LEU A 97 1.06 3.14 -16.09
C LEU A 97 1.47 1.76 -16.65
N ALA A 98 2.19 1.74 -17.78
CA ALA A 98 2.76 0.52 -18.33
C ALA A 98 3.82 -0.10 -17.39
N HIS A 99 4.66 0.73 -16.76
CA HIS A 99 5.63 0.28 -15.76
C HIS A 99 4.95 -0.38 -14.55
N LEU A 100 3.90 0.25 -14.00
CA LEU A 100 3.14 -0.24 -12.84
C LEU A 100 2.43 -1.59 -13.09
N ARG A 101 2.08 -1.87 -14.35
CA ARG A 101 1.51 -3.17 -14.76
C ARG A 101 2.57 -4.25 -14.93
N SER A 102 3.83 -3.88 -15.09
CA SER A 102 4.91 -4.81 -15.38
C SER A 102 5.36 -5.55 -14.12
N ALA A 103 5.68 -6.84 -14.26
CA ALA A 103 6.32 -7.62 -13.19
C ALA A 103 7.73 -7.11 -12.82
N LYS A 104 8.25 -6.12 -13.55
CA LYS A 104 9.55 -5.49 -13.35
C LYS A 104 9.46 -4.16 -12.61
N SER A 105 8.26 -3.78 -12.14
CA SER A 105 8.08 -2.58 -11.32
C SER A 105 8.99 -2.66 -10.10
N ARG A 106 9.82 -1.64 -9.91
CA ARG A 106 10.72 -1.57 -8.76
C ARG A 106 9.96 -0.93 -7.60
N PRO A 107 10.06 -1.47 -6.37
CA PRO A 107 9.36 -0.90 -5.23
C PRO A 107 10.09 0.31 -4.64
N GLY A 108 11.34 0.59 -5.04
CA GLY A 108 12.16 1.63 -4.44
C GLY A 108 12.93 2.46 -5.47
N ALA A 109 13.19 3.72 -5.13
CA ALA A 109 13.98 4.67 -5.91
C ALA A 109 14.97 5.44 -5.02
N ALA A 110 16.26 5.24 -5.25
CA ALA A 110 17.30 6.04 -4.58
C ALA A 110 17.39 7.41 -5.27
N ILE A 111 16.92 8.45 -4.59
CA ILE A 111 17.00 9.84 -5.08
C ILE A 111 18.29 10.50 -4.58
N PHE A 112 18.63 10.29 -3.32
CA PHE A 112 19.85 10.76 -2.68
C PHE A 112 20.74 9.57 -2.32
N LYS A 113 22.05 9.74 -2.44
CA LYS A 113 23.02 8.64 -2.30
C LYS A 113 23.15 8.14 -0.86
N ASP A 114 22.98 9.04 0.10
CA ASP A 114 23.25 8.80 1.51
C ASP A 114 21.97 8.72 2.36
N GLU A 115 20.82 8.55 1.71
CA GLU A 115 19.50 8.51 2.36
C GLU A 115 18.74 7.25 1.98
N GLU A 116 17.64 6.97 2.71
CA GLU A 116 16.80 5.84 2.40
C GLU A 116 16.11 6.01 1.03
N PRO A 117 15.92 4.92 0.27
CA PRO A 117 15.22 5.00 -0.99
C PRO A 117 13.74 5.30 -0.77
N PHE A 118 13.16 6.10 -1.66
CA PHE A 118 11.73 6.31 -1.71
C PHE A 118 11.03 5.02 -2.07
N THR A 119 9.98 4.68 -1.32
CA THR A 119 9.07 3.58 -1.66
C THR A 119 8.12 4.06 -2.75
N LEU A 120 8.20 3.45 -3.93
CA LEU A 120 7.32 3.75 -5.05
C LEU A 120 5.96 3.07 -4.87
N TYR A 121 4.90 3.83 -5.14
CA TYR A 121 3.54 3.34 -5.06
C TYR A 121 3.25 2.34 -6.19
N SER A 122 2.75 1.17 -5.79
CA SER A 122 2.07 0.27 -6.72
C SER A 122 0.77 0.89 -7.24
N LEU A 123 0.19 0.32 -8.30
CA LEU A 123 -1.11 0.75 -8.82
C LEU A 123 -2.22 0.68 -7.75
N ASP A 124 -2.16 -0.31 -6.84
CA ASP A 124 -3.10 -0.39 -5.73
C ASP A 124 -2.87 0.74 -4.73
N ALA A 125 -1.61 0.99 -4.36
CA ALA A 125 -1.23 2.06 -3.43
C ALA A 125 -1.64 3.45 -3.93
N LEU A 126 -1.48 3.73 -5.24
CA LEU A 126 -1.98 4.98 -5.85
C LEU A 126 -3.48 5.22 -5.61
N CYS A 127 -4.25 4.13 -5.49
CA CYS A 127 -5.70 4.15 -5.26
C CYS A 127 -6.11 4.03 -3.78
N GLN A 128 -5.16 3.89 -2.85
CA GLN A 128 -5.48 3.87 -1.42
C GLN A 128 -5.89 5.25 -0.93
N GLU A 129 -6.71 5.28 0.12
CA GLU A 129 -7.11 6.53 0.76
C GLU A 129 -6.06 6.94 1.79
N VAL A 130 -5.68 8.21 1.75
CA VAL A 130 -4.83 8.86 2.74
C VAL A 130 -5.60 10.03 3.33
N ASP A 131 -5.37 10.29 4.61
CA ASP A 131 -5.96 11.43 5.32
C ASP A 131 -4.97 12.59 5.29
N VAL A 132 -5.40 13.74 4.80
CA VAL A 132 -4.65 14.99 4.85
C VAL A 132 -5.55 16.02 5.54
N ASP A 133 -5.18 16.39 6.76
CA ASP A 133 -5.93 17.30 7.63
C ASP A 133 -7.44 16.99 7.73
N GLY A 134 -7.78 15.71 7.93
CA GLY A 134 -9.14 15.23 8.11
C GLY A 134 -9.94 15.08 6.82
N THR A 135 -9.34 15.37 5.66
CA THR A 135 -9.95 15.13 4.36
C THR A 135 -9.28 13.95 3.68
N ARG A 136 -10.09 13.03 3.15
CA ARG A 136 -9.59 11.83 2.47
C ARG A 136 -9.31 12.10 1.00
N TYR A 137 -8.10 11.77 0.58
CA TYR A 137 -7.66 11.80 -0.82
C TYR A 137 -7.19 10.42 -1.23
N ARG A 138 -7.13 10.15 -2.54
CA ARG A 138 -6.28 9.06 -3.00
C ARG A 138 -4.82 9.44 -2.79
N ALA A 139 -3.96 8.45 -2.49
CA ALA A 139 -2.52 8.68 -2.34
C ALA A 139 -1.94 9.46 -3.53
N VAL A 140 -2.32 9.12 -4.77
CA VAL A 140 -1.87 9.84 -5.98
C VAL A 140 -2.26 11.33 -6.02
N ARG A 141 -3.31 11.73 -5.28
CA ARG A 141 -3.86 13.09 -5.21
C ARG A 141 -3.58 13.78 -3.88
N GLN A 142 -2.76 13.21 -3.01
CA GLN A 142 -2.55 13.76 -1.66
C GLN A 142 -1.99 15.20 -1.66
N LEU A 143 -1.22 15.58 -2.68
CA LEU A 143 -0.73 16.95 -2.86
C LEU A 143 -1.86 17.97 -3.04
N ALA A 144 -3.04 17.58 -3.51
CA ALA A 144 -4.21 18.45 -3.53
C ALA A 144 -4.70 18.77 -2.11
N GLY A 145 -4.63 17.81 -1.20
CA GLY A 145 -4.92 18.02 0.22
C GLY A 145 -3.92 18.97 0.86
N PHE A 146 -2.62 18.74 0.64
CA PHE A 146 -1.58 19.61 1.18
C PHE A 146 -1.65 21.03 0.61
N ALA A 147 -1.90 21.18 -0.69
CA ALA A 147 -2.09 22.50 -1.30
C ALA A 147 -3.32 23.23 -0.73
N GLN A 148 -4.40 22.51 -0.45
CA GLN A 148 -5.58 23.07 0.21
C GLN A 148 -5.27 23.52 1.64
N ALA A 149 -4.58 22.68 2.42
CA ALA A 149 -4.17 22.99 3.78
C ALA A 149 -3.24 24.20 3.86
N LEU A 150 -2.23 24.26 2.98
CA LEU A 150 -1.34 25.41 2.83
C LEU A 150 -2.12 26.69 2.50
N GLY A 151 -3.07 26.62 1.57
CA GLY A 151 -3.92 27.77 1.22
C GLY A 151 -4.78 28.26 2.38
N GLN A 152 -5.25 27.36 3.25
CA GLN A 152 -5.99 27.72 4.45
C GLN A 152 -5.08 28.35 5.52
N ALA A 153 -3.85 27.84 5.67
CA ALA A 153 -2.89 28.32 6.66
C ALA A 153 -2.24 29.67 6.28
N ALA A 154 -1.98 29.89 4.98
CA ALA A 154 -1.27 31.06 4.46
C ALA A 154 -2.06 32.38 4.58
N GLY A 155 -3.39 32.32 4.70
CA GLY A 155 -4.26 33.50 4.62
C GLY A 155 -4.12 34.24 3.28
N SER A 156 -4.95 35.28 3.05
CA SER A 156 -5.07 35.97 1.77
C SER A 156 -3.83 36.78 1.30
N GLY A 157 -2.67 36.66 1.96
CA GLY A 157 -1.56 37.61 1.82
C GLY A 157 -0.15 37.01 1.70
N SER A 158 0.02 35.69 1.77
CA SER A 158 1.34 35.07 1.66
C SER A 158 1.69 34.82 0.19
N GLN A 159 2.47 35.72 -0.42
CA GLN A 159 3.19 35.46 -1.67
C GLN A 159 4.54 34.82 -1.33
N GLN A 160 4.52 33.54 -0.97
CA GLN A 160 5.75 32.76 -0.96
C GLN A 160 6.09 32.48 -2.44
N ALA A 161 7.26 32.93 -2.89
CA ALA A 161 7.78 32.63 -4.22
C ALA A 161 8.19 31.15 -4.27
N ALA A 162 7.20 30.27 -4.21
CA ALA A 162 7.36 28.84 -4.35
C ALA A 162 7.43 28.50 -5.84
N PRO A 163 8.23 27.49 -6.24
CA PRO A 163 8.35 27.08 -7.64
C PRO A 163 7.06 26.45 -8.20
N PHE A 164 6.04 26.26 -7.36
CA PHE A 164 4.69 25.85 -7.71
C PHE A 164 3.67 26.76 -7.03
N SER A 165 2.65 27.18 -7.77
CA SER A 165 1.40 27.66 -7.19
C SER A 165 0.63 26.50 -6.53
N LEU A 166 -0.29 26.83 -5.61
CA LEU A 166 -1.14 25.81 -4.97
C LEU A 166 -1.94 24.99 -5.99
N ALA A 167 -2.38 25.61 -7.09
CA ALA A 167 -3.09 24.93 -8.17
C ALA A 167 -2.18 23.95 -8.93
N GLU A 168 -0.94 24.34 -9.22
CA GLU A 168 0.03 23.45 -9.88
C GLU A 168 0.43 22.30 -8.95
N LEU A 169 0.66 22.56 -7.66
CA LEU A 169 0.95 21.53 -6.67
C LEU A 169 -0.21 20.53 -6.55
N ALA A 170 -1.44 21.01 -6.48
CA ALA A 170 -2.64 20.16 -6.41
C ALA A 170 -2.84 19.29 -7.67
N ALA A 171 -2.34 19.74 -8.82
CA ALA A 171 -2.42 19.00 -10.07
C ALA A 171 -1.35 17.89 -10.19
N CYS A 172 -0.25 17.98 -9.44
CA CYS A 172 0.84 17.01 -9.44
C CYS A 172 0.42 15.63 -8.91
N LEU A 173 1.14 14.59 -9.33
CA LEU A 173 0.82 13.20 -8.99
C LEU A 173 1.85 12.64 -8.02
N ALA A 174 1.43 12.29 -6.81
CA ALA A 174 2.30 11.59 -5.88
C ALA A 174 2.51 10.14 -6.33
N ILE A 175 3.76 9.69 -6.33
CA ILE A 175 4.16 8.38 -6.85
C ILE A 175 5.00 7.56 -5.87
N GLY A 176 5.39 8.12 -4.74
CA GLY A 176 6.09 7.41 -3.69
C GLY A 176 6.33 8.29 -2.48
N GLU A 177 6.88 7.69 -1.44
CA GLU A 177 7.18 8.36 -0.18
C GLU A 177 8.43 7.82 0.47
N GLU A 178 9.07 8.68 1.25
CA GLU A 178 10.11 8.34 2.21
C GLU A 178 9.83 9.16 3.46
N ASN A 179 9.57 8.50 4.60
CA ASN A 179 9.16 9.16 5.83
C ASN A 179 8.00 10.16 5.60
N THR A 180 8.22 11.46 5.85
CA THR A 180 7.25 12.54 5.63
C THR A 180 7.38 13.20 4.26
N ARG A 181 8.29 12.73 3.41
CA ARG A 181 8.59 13.29 2.09
C ARG A 181 7.83 12.54 1.00
N ILE A 182 7.27 13.30 0.06
CA ILE A 182 6.46 12.76 -1.03
C ILE A 182 7.20 12.98 -2.34
N LEU A 183 7.49 11.91 -3.07
CA LEU A 183 7.98 11.96 -4.43
C LEU A 183 6.81 12.13 -5.39
N PHE A 184 6.87 13.12 -6.28
CA PHE A 184 5.79 13.42 -7.21
C PHE A 184 6.27 13.75 -8.63
N ILE A 185 5.36 13.55 -9.59
CA ILE A 185 5.52 13.95 -10.98
C ILE A 185 4.97 15.37 -11.15
N ASP A 186 5.77 16.26 -11.72
CA ASP A 186 5.36 17.60 -12.11
C ASP A 186 4.25 17.53 -13.17
N SER A 187 3.10 18.15 -12.90
CA SER A 187 1.95 18.15 -13.81
C SER A 187 2.16 18.98 -15.09
N ARG A 188 3.13 19.91 -15.09
CA ARG A 188 3.40 20.84 -16.20
C ARG A 188 4.07 20.15 -17.38
N ASP A 189 4.98 19.20 -17.10
CA ASP A 189 5.71 18.44 -18.12
C ASP A 189 5.43 16.94 -18.09
N ASN A 190 4.81 16.42 -17.02
CA ASN A 190 4.50 15.01 -16.80
C ASN A 190 5.73 14.08 -16.81
N ASP A 191 6.92 14.60 -16.51
CA ASP A 191 8.17 13.84 -16.51
C ASP A 191 9.12 14.23 -15.36
N ALA A 192 9.26 15.51 -15.02
CA ALA A 192 10.18 15.91 -13.95
C ALA A 192 9.72 15.39 -12.59
N LEU A 193 10.67 14.87 -11.80
CA LEU A 193 10.39 14.40 -10.43
C LEU A 193 10.85 15.42 -9.40
N TRP A 194 9.98 15.63 -8.41
CA TRP A 194 10.16 16.57 -7.32
C TRP A 194 9.79 15.93 -6.00
N ILE A 195 10.28 16.50 -4.90
CA ILE A 195 9.96 16.08 -3.54
C ILE A 195 9.18 17.20 -2.86
N TYR A 196 8.10 16.82 -2.17
CA TYR A 196 7.35 17.70 -1.27
C TYR A 196 7.65 17.31 0.18
N HIS A 197 7.97 18.30 1.01
CA HIS A 197 8.31 18.13 2.42
C HIS A 197 7.10 18.52 3.29
N CYS A 198 6.41 17.53 3.87
CA CYS A 198 5.17 17.78 4.62
C CYS A 198 5.34 18.68 5.86
N ASP A 199 6.53 18.72 6.45
CA ASP A 199 6.79 19.46 7.69
C ASP A 199 6.85 20.98 7.49
N GLY A 200 7.16 21.44 6.27
CA GLY A 200 7.32 22.86 5.94
C GLY A 200 6.53 23.33 4.71
N GLY A 201 6.05 22.40 3.88
CA GLY A 201 5.42 22.71 2.61
C GLY A 201 6.40 23.08 1.48
N ASP A 202 7.70 22.94 1.74
CA ASP A 202 8.75 23.19 0.76
C ASP A 202 8.79 22.09 -0.30
N VAL A 203 9.29 22.45 -1.48
CA VAL A 203 9.49 21.52 -2.60
C VAL A 203 10.91 21.58 -3.12
N GLU A 204 11.46 20.42 -3.46
CA GLU A 204 12.83 20.26 -3.91
C GLU A 204 12.87 19.53 -5.27
N PRO A 205 13.59 20.07 -6.27
CA PRO A 205 13.76 19.39 -7.54
C PRO A 205 14.71 18.20 -7.40
N THR A 206 14.40 17.09 -8.06
CA THR A 206 15.34 15.99 -8.19
C THR A 206 16.12 16.09 -9.51
N ARG A 207 17.17 15.28 -9.67
CA ARG A 207 17.85 15.10 -10.96
C ARG A 207 17.22 14.02 -11.83
N LEU A 208 16.17 13.36 -11.33
CA LEU A 208 15.53 12.24 -12.00
C LEU A 208 14.29 12.72 -12.76
N THR A 209 14.00 11.99 -13.83
CA THR A 209 12.73 12.05 -14.54
C THR A 209 12.00 10.74 -14.42
N LEU A 210 10.69 10.75 -14.66
CA LEU A 210 9.85 9.58 -14.74
C LEU A 210 10.41 8.58 -15.76
N THR A 211 10.90 9.08 -16.90
CA THR A 211 11.57 8.27 -17.91
C THR A 211 12.82 7.57 -17.38
N SER A 212 13.65 8.26 -16.59
CA SER A 212 14.82 7.66 -15.94
C SER A 212 14.44 6.63 -14.87
N LEU A 213 13.33 6.86 -14.17
CA LEU A 213 12.82 5.99 -13.11
C LEU A 213 12.33 4.63 -13.66
N ILE A 214 11.64 4.66 -14.80
CA ILE A 214 11.06 3.45 -15.43
C ILE A 214 12.03 2.73 -16.38
N GLY A 215 13.13 3.38 -16.75
CA GLY A 215 14.11 2.89 -17.73
C GLY A 215 14.98 1.73 -17.22
N PRO A 216 15.64 0.99 -18.13
CA PRO A 216 16.55 -0.09 -17.79
C PRO A 216 17.89 0.47 -17.29
N GLY A 217 17.92 1.04 -16.10
CA GLY A 217 19.18 1.54 -15.55
C GLY A 217 19.04 2.60 -14.47
N VAL A 218 18.80 2.14 -13.25
CA VAL A 218 19.35 2.82 -12.07
C VAL A 218 20.02 1.72 -11.27
N CYS A 219 21.36 1.80 -11.21
CA CYS A 219 22.23 0.98 -10.38
C CYS A 219 22.57 1.75 -9.11
#